data_AF-A0A842S460-F1
#
_entry.id   AF-A0A842S460-F1
#
_cell.length_a   1.000
_cell.length_b   1.000
_cell.length_c   1.000
_cell.angle_alpha   90.00
_cell.angle_beta   90.00
_cell.angle_gamma   90.00
#
_symmetry.space_group_name_H-M   'P 1'
#
loop_
_entity.id
_entity.type
_entity.pdbx_description
1 polymer ?
#
loop_
_entity_poly.entity_id
_entity_poly.type
_entity_poly.pdbx_seq_one_letter_code
_entity_poly.pdbx_strand_id
1 'polypeptide(L)'
;MIYLAYPEDVPSSISTKTLRFFDLDIEEQFFEIVLINKNQKIVNLYFEIPSKWARGKCEMVMLSLSMKKHYKSELVYDFLRDTVHKIVNTEDIFKCFYKEDDFREDDIEIDMYYEILKKILRNGLNELIQDLSDTDS
;
A
#
# COMPACT_ATOMS: atom_id res chain seq x y z
N MET A 1 -2.19 -14.13 -0.22
CA MET A 1 -1.94 -12.71 0.14
C MET A 1 -0.65 -12.29 -0.52
N ILE A 2 -0.68 -11.23 -1.32
CA ILE A 2 0.49 -10.73 -2.04
C ILE A 2 0.98 -9.48 -1.33
N TYR A 3 2.28 -9.44 -1.07
CA TYR A 3 2.93 -8.36 -0.37
C TYR A 3 3.84 -7.62 -1.32
N LEU A 4 3.54 -6.34 -1.55
CA LEU A 4 4.37 -5.45 -2.34
C LEU A 4 4.88 -4.34 -1.44
N ALA A 5 6.16 -4.01 -1.58
CA ALA A 5 6.79 -2.97 -0.77
C ALA A 5 7.58 -2.00 -1.65
N TYR A 6 7.54 -0.74 -1.26
CA TYR A 6 8.46 0.27 -1.77
C TYR A 6 8.95 1.15 -0.61
N PRO A 7 10.27 1.36 -0.45
CA PRO A 7 11.34 0.64 -1.14
C PRO A 7 11.29 -0.88 -0.85
N GLU A 8 11.89 -1.70 -1.71
CA GLU A 8 11.73 -3.16 -1.68
C GLU A 8 12.37 -3.81 -0.42
N ASP A 9 13.23 -3.09 0.28
CA ASP A 9 14.00 -3.53 1.44
C ASP A 9 13.34 -3.22 2.79
N VAL A 10 12.00 -3.18 2.86
CA VAL A 10 11.27 -3.02 4.13
C VAL A 10 11.69 -4.11 5.11
N PRO A 11 12.12 -3.78 6.35
CA PRO A 11 12.55 -4.76 7.32
C PRO A 11 11.51 -5.85 7.54
N SER A 12 11.91 -7.13 7.54
CA SER A 12 11.01 -8.29 7.72
C SER A 12 10.10 -8.18 8.94
N SER A 13 10.62 -7.57 10.00
CA SER A 13 9.88 -7.31 11.24
C SER A 13 8.75 -6.29 11.11
N ILE A 14 8.73 -5.48 10.05
CA ILE A 14 7.65 -4.56 9.68
C ILE A 14 6.71 -5.24 8.69
N SER A 15 7.23 -5.88 7.63
CA SER A 15 6.40 -6.58 6.65
C SER A 15 5.58 -7.71 7.29
N THR A 16 6.19 -8.54 8.14
CA THR A 16 5.49 -9.62 8.86
C THR A 16 4.37 -9.10 9.76
N LYS A 17 4.58 -7.95 10.41
CA LYS A 17 3.54 -7.31 11.24
C LYS A 17 2.42 -6.77 10.36
N THR A 18 2.76 -6.11 9.27
CA THR A 18 1.82 -5.55 8.30
C THR A 18 0.91 -6.62 7.74
N LEU A 19 1.47 -7.77 7.34
CA LEU A 19 0.70 -8.91 6.84
C LEU A 19 -0.30 -9.45 7.85
N ARG A 20 0.08 -9.50 9.14
CA ARG A 20 -0.85 -9.90 10.20
C ARG A 20 -2.02 -8.94 10.38
N PHE A 21 -1.85 -7.66 10.04
CA PHE A 21 -2.93 -6.69 10.15
C PHE A 21 -3.98 -6.85 9.06
N PHE A 22 -3.57 -7.33 7.89
CA PHE A 22 -4.48 -7.66 6.80
C PHE A 22 -5.50 -8.73 7.20
N ASP A 23 -5.10 -9.68 8.05
CA ASP A 23 -5.96 -10.76 8.54
C ASP A 23 -6.83 -10.35 9.75
N LEU A 24 -6.68 -9.14 10.27
CA LEU A 24 -7.49 -8.66 11.39
C LEU A 24 -8.86 -8.18 10.90
N ASP A 25 -9.89 -8.58 11.63
CA ASP A 25 -11.25 -8.09 11.44
C ASP A 25 -11.36 -6.67 12.04
N ILE A 26 -11.03 -5.68 11.22
CA ILE A 26 -11.06 -4.25 11.58
C ILE A 26 -12.22 -3.62 10.82
N GLU A 27 -13.16 -3.02 11.54
CA GLU A 27 -14.35 -2.38 10.94
C GLU A 27 -13.97 -1.07 10.21
N GLU A 28 -12.91 -0.41 10.65
CA GLU A 28 -12.44 0.85 10.09
C GLU A 28 -11.56 0.68 8.85
N GLN A 29 -11.83 1.47 7.81
CA GLN A 29 -10.97 1.52 6.62
C GLN A 29 -9.59 2.11 6.92
N PHE A 30 -9.49 3.03 7.88
CA PHE A 30 -8.25 3.69 8.26
C PHE A 30 -7.93 3.43 9.72
N PHE A 31 -6.73 2.92 9.98
CA PHE A 31 -6.27 2.62 11.33
C PHE A 31 -4.75 2.72 11.44
N GLU A 32 -4.27 2.93 12.66
CA GLU A 32 -2.85 3.01 12.95
C GLU A 32 -2.42 2.03 14.04
N ILE A 33 -1.17 1.61 13.95
CA ILE A 33 -0.55 0.74 14.94
C ILE A 33 0.79 1.32 15.36
N VAL A 34 0.92 1.59 16.66
CA VAL A 34 2.12 2.17 17.24
C VAL A 34 3.06 1.07 17.74
N LEU A 35 4.26 1.02 17.18
CA LEU A 35 5.32 0.12 17.60
C LEU A 35 6.21 0.81 18.63
N ILE A 36 5.77 0.81 19.90
CA ILE A 36 6.40 1.54 21.01
C ILE A 36 7.90 1.29 21.09
N ASN A 37 8.32 0.02 21.12
CA ASN A 37 9.73 -0.37 21.27
C ASN A 37 10.61 -0.01 20.07
N LYS A 38 10.02 0.40 18.94
CA LYS A 38 10.72 0.77 17.71
C LYS A 38 10.64 2.26 17.39
N ASN A 39 9.95 3.05 18.21
CA ASN A 39 9.65 4.46 17.93
C ASN A 39 9.07 4.70 16.52
N GLN A 40 8.24 3.75 16.07
CA GLN A 40 7.63 3.72 14.75
C GLN A 40 6.12 3.58 14.87
N LYS A 41 5.42 3.93 13.80
CA LYS A 41 4.01 3.61 13.62
C LYS A 41 3.76 3.18 12.17
N ILE A 42 2.74 2.36 11.99
CA ILE A 42 2.26 1.93 10.69
C ILE A 42 0.83 2.42 10.56
N VAL A 43 0.55 3.15 9.50
CA VAL A 43 -0.78 3.64 9.17
C VAL A 43 -1.26 2.86 7.97
N ASN A 44 -2.50 2.40 8.01
CA ASN A 44 -3.08 1.51 7.02
C ASN A 44 -4.37 2.13 6.47
N LEU A 45 -4.61 1.91 5.19
CA LEU A 45 -5.86 2.26 4.51
C LEU A 45 -6.32 1.06 3.68
N TYR A 46 -7.48 0.49 4.05
CA TYR A 46 -8.18 -0.53 3.30
C TYR A 46 -8.98 0.07 2.15
N PHE A 47 -8.99 -0.61 1.03
CA PHE A 47 -9.79 -0.25 -0.13
C PHE A 47 -10.02 -1.47 -1.03
N GLU A 48 -10.94 -1.28 -1.96
CA GLU A 48 -11.40 -2.29 -2.89
C GLU A 48 -11.02 -1.90 -4.32
N ILE A 49 -10.57 -2.89 -5.12
CA ILE A 49 -10.27 -2.70 -6.54
C ILE A 49 -11.17 -3.64 -7.35
N PRO A 50 -11.98 -3.13 -8.28
CA PRO A 50 -12.71 -3.97 -9.21
C PRO A 50 -11.76 -4.88 -9.99
N SER A 51 -12.01 -6.19 -9.97
CA SER A 51 -11.15 -7.19 -10.59
C SER A 51 -11.97 -8.21 -11.34
N LYS A 52 -11.69 -8.36 -12.64
CA LYS A 52 -12.34 -9.38 -13.45
C LYS A 52 -11.84 -10.79 -13.13
N TRP A 53 -10.73 -10.90 -12.38
CA TRP A 53 -10.06 -12.16 -12.07
C TRP A 53 -10.42 -12.68 -10.67
N ALA A 54 -10.86 -11.81 -9.76
CA ALA A 54 -11.36 -12.19 -8.45
C ALA A 54 -12.73 -12.88 -8.51
N ARG A 55 -12.94 -13.93 -7.69
CA ARG A 55 -14.22 -14.65 -7.57
C ARG A 55 -15.40 -13.75 -7.15
N GLY A 56 -15.13 -12.69 -6.38
CA GLY A 56 -16.09 -11.67 -5.96
C GLY A 56 -16.14 -10.43 -6.84
N LYS A 57 -15.44 -10.43 -7.98
CA LYS A 57 -15.20 -9.27 -8.86
C LYS A 57 -14.46 -8.10 -8.20
N CYS A 58 -13.79 -8.35 -7.08
CA CYS A 58 -13.11 -7.33 -6.30
C CYS A 58 -11.88 -7.92 -5.60
N GLU A 59 -10.76 -7.19 -5.62
CA GLU A 59 -9.62 -7.44 -4.74
C GLU A 59 -9.77 -6.58 -3.47
N MET A 60 -9.44 -7.16 -2.32
CA MET A 60 -9.27 -6.41 -1.08
C MET A 60 -7.80 -6.04 -0.94
N VAL A 61 -7.51 -4.74 -0.78
CA VAL A 61 -6.15 -4.22 -0.74
C VAL A 61 -5.96 -3.35 0.50
N MET A 62 -4.76 -3.42 1.08
CA MET A 62 -4.35 -2.55 2.17
C MET A 62 -3.08 -1.81 1.77
N LEU A 63 -3.15 -0.47 1.77
CA LEU A 63 -1.97 0.37 1.60
C LEU A 63 -1.44 0.73 2.99
N SER A 64 -0.17 0.39 3.25
CA SER A 64 0.47 0.60 4.55
C SER A 64 1.67 1.55 4.42
N LEU A 65 1.73 2.55 5.29
CA LEU A 65 2.86 3.47 5.43
C LEU A 65 3.51 3.29 6.81
N SER A 66 4.77 2.87 6.81
CA SER A 66 5.59 2.82 8.02
C SER A 66 6.39 4.12 8.16
N MET A 67 6.30 4.77 9.33
CA MET A 67 6.98 6.04 9.58
C MET A 67 7.44 6.18 11.04
N LYS A 68 8.20 7.24 11.34
CA LYS A 68 8.57 7.59 12.72
C LYS A 68 7.32 7.98 13.51
N LYS A 69 7.30 7.63 14.81
CA LYS A 69 6.13 7.84 15.68
C LYS A 69 5.67 9.30 15.82
N HIS A 70 6.58 10.28 15.67
CA HIS A 70 6.27 11.69 15.92
C HIS A 70 5.45 12.37 14.83
N TYR A 71 5.42 11.83 13.61
CA TYR A 71 4.53 12.35 12.57
C TYR A 71 3.08 12.12 13.00
N LYS A 72 2.15 12.99 12.60
CA LYS A 72 0.72 12.82 12.87
C LYS A 72 0.06 12.03 11.75
N SER A 73 -0.88 11.15 12.07
CA SER A 73 -1.49 10.25 11.05
C SER A 73 -2.47 10.98 10.16
N GLU A 74 -3.08 12.03 10.70
CA GLU A 74 -3.94 12.96 9.99
C GLU A 74 -3.21 13.66 8.84
N LEU A 75 -1.90 13.92 8.99
CA LEU A 75 -1.08 14.55 7.94
C LEU A 75 -0.82 13.63 6.75
N VAL A 76 -0.85 12.31 6.95
CA VAL A 76 -0.61 11.34 5.87
C VAL A 76 -1.89 10.73 5.32
N TYR A 77 -3.04 11.02 5.93
CA TYR A 77 -4.32 10.46 5.49
C TYR A 77 -4.68 10.93 4.08
N ASP A 78 -4.57 12.24 3.81
CA ASP A 78 -4.84 12.78 2.46
C ASP A 78 -3.87 12.18 1.43
N PHE A 79 -2.59 12.04 1.78
CA PHE A 79 -1.60 11.35 0.96
C PHE A 79 -2.02 9.91 0.62
N LEU A 80 -2.44 9.12 1.62
CA LEU A 80 -2.88 7.74 1.41
C LEU A 80 -4.14 7.68 0.55
N ARG A 81 -5.11 8.55 0.82
CA ARG A 81 -6.36 8.65 0.05
C ARG A 81 -6.09 8.99 -1.41
N ASP A 82 -5.23 9.96 -1.67
CA ASP A 82 -4.89 10.40 -3.03
C ASP A 82 -4.09 9.32 -3.77
N THR A 83 -3.21 8.60 -3.06
CA THR A 83 -2.50 7.44 -3.62
C THR A 83 -3.47 6.31 -3.97
N VAL A 84 -4.41 5.98 -3.08
CA VAL A 84 -5.46 5.00 -3.35
C VAL A 84 -6.32 5.43 -4.53
N HIS A 85 -6.68 6.70 -4.63
CA HIS A 85 -7.43 7.23 -5.76
C HIS A 85 -6.66 7.08 -7.10
N LYS A 86 -5.35 7.33 -7.10
CA LYS A 86 -4.49 7.07 -8.28
C LYS A 86 -4.48 5.57 -8.65
N ILE A 87 -4.41 4.68 -7.66
CA ILE A 87 -4.43 3.22 -7.88
C ILE A 87 -5.79 2.79 -8.46
N VAL A 88 -6.90 3.09 -7.78
CA VAL A 88 -8.25 2.62 -8.15
C VAL A 88 -8.68 3.13 -9.53
N ASN A 89 -8.27 4.33 -9.93
CA ASN A 89 -8.57 4.87 -11.26
C ASN A 89 -7.62 4.39 -12.37
N THR A 90 -6.63 3.57 -12.04
CA THR A 90 -5.79 2.92 -13.05
C THR A 90 -6.52 1.67 -13.54
N GLU A 91 -6.99 1.71 -14.79
CA GLU A 91 -7.68 0.57 -15.41
C GLU A 91 -6.82 -0.69 -15.34
N ASP A 92 -7.45 -1.83 -15.06
CA ASP A 92 -6.82 -3.16 -14.99
C ASP A 92 -5.61 -3.27 -14.01
N ILE A 93 -5.44 -2.31 -13.09
CA ILE A 93 -4.37 -2.34 -12.07
C ILE A 93 -4.38 -3.62 -11.22
N PHE A 94 -5.55 -4.26 -11.07
CA PHE A 94 -5.68 -5.52 -10.34
C PHE A 94 -4.76 -6.63 -10.86
N LYS A 95 -4.35 -6.58 -12.14
CA LYS A 95 -3.44 -7.56 -12.75
C LYS A 95 -2.09 -7.62 -12.03
N CYS A 96 -1.62 -6.52 -11.44
CA CYS A 96 -0.34 -6.53 -10.71
C CYS A 96 -0.35 -7.47 -9.49
N PHE A 97 -1.51 -7.79 -8.93
CA PHE A 97 -1.67 -8.75 -7.83
C PHE A 97 -1.69 -10.20 -8.32
N TYR A 98 -1.12 -10.50 -9.48
CA TYR A 98 -0.99 -11.86 -9.99
C TYR A 98 0.44 -12.15 -10.48
N LYS A 99 1.41 -11.29 -10.11
CA LYS A 99 2.82 -11.44 -10.48
C LYS A 99 3.45 -12.76 -10.04
N GLU A 100 3.01 -13.29 -8.90
CA GLU A 100 3.49 -14.55 -8.33
C GLU A 100 2.47 -15.70 -8.56
N ASP A 101 1.53 -15.54 -9.51
CA ASP A 101 0.56 -16.57 -9.85
C ASP A 101 1.10 -17.46 -10.99
N ASP A 102 1.51 -18.69 -10.63
CA ASP A 102 2.03 -19.71 -11.56
C ASP A 102 1.10 -19.96 -12.76
N PHE A 103 -0.21 -19.71 -12.63
CA PHE A 103 -1.16 -19.91 -13.74
C PHE A 103 -1.11 -18.81 -14.80
N ARG A 104 -0.29 -17.76 -14.61
CA ARG A 104 -0.23 -16.56 -15.45
C ARG A 104 1.20 -16.09 -15.77
N GLU A 105 2.19 -16.99 -15.66
CA GLU A 105 3.63 -16.71 -15.76
C GLU A 105 4.11 -15.92 -17.00
N ASP A 106 3.32 -15.83 -18.08
CA ASP A 106 3.71 -15.18 -19.34
C ASP A 106 2.87 -13.93 -19.72
N ASP A 107 2.07 -13.40 -18.80
CA ASP A 107 1.26 -12.21 -19.10
C ASP A 107 2.08 -10.92 -18.91
N ILE A 108 2.61 -10.39 -20.01
CA ILE A 108 3.37 -9.12 -20.07
C ILE A 108 2.60 -7.97 -19.41
N GLU A 109 1.26 -8.02 -19.42
CA GLU A 109 0.45 -6.98 -18.78
C GLU A 109 0.61 -7.00 -17.27
N ILE A 110 0.80 -8.15 -16.63
CA ILE A 110 1.02 -8.26 -15.18
C ILE A 110 2.27 -7.49 -14.77
N ASP A 111 3.39 -7.69 -15.49
CA ASP A 111 4.64 -6.98 -15.25
C ASP A 111 4.51 -5.48 -15.52
N MET A 112 3.82 -5.11 -16.60
CA MET A 112 3.53 -3.71 -16.91
C MET A 112 2.75 -3.03 -15.78
N TYR A 113 1.66 -3.65 -15.30
CA TYR A 113 0.84 -3.09 -14.22
C TYR A 113 1.57 -3.10 -12.87
N TYR A 114 2.46 -4.06 -12.65
CA TYR A 114 3.34 -4.07 -11.48
C TYR A 114 4.26 -2.84 -11.46
N GLU A 115 4.90 -2.53 -12.58
CA GLU A 115 5.75 -1.33 -12.68
C GLU A 115 4.93 -0.03 -12.61
N ILE A 116 3.70 -0.02 -13.13
CA ILE A 116 2.77 1.11 -12.96
C ILE A 116 2.45 1.33 -11.48
N LEU A 117 2.09 0.28 -10.73
CA LEU A 117 1.82 0.38 -9.30
C LEU A 117 3.05 0.91 -8.54
N LYS A 118 4.24 0.35 -8.81
CA LYS A 118 5.49 0.83 -8.21
C LYS A 118 5.75 2.31 -8.49
N LYS A 119 5.47 2.76 -9.71
CA LYS A 119 5.60 4.18 -10.08
C LYS A 119 4.61 5.06 -9.30
N ILE A 120 3.36 4.63 -9.13
CA ILE A 120 2.37 5.36 -8.32
C ILE A 120 2.86 5.49 -6.87
N LEU A 121 3.28 4.38 -6.26
CA LEU A 121 3.78 4.36 -4.87
C LEU A 121 5.03 5.22 -4.71
N ARG A 122 5.98 5.15 -5.64
CA ARG A 122 7.21 5.95 -5.62
C ARG A 122 6.93 7.44 -5.73
N ASN A 123 6.09 7.83 -6.68
CA ASN A 123 5.74 9.24 -6.88
C ASN A 123 5.03 9.78 -5.65
N GLY A 124 4.05 9.03 -5.12
CA GLY A 124 3.35 9.41 -3.91
C GLY A 124 4.30 9.57 -2.71
N LEU A 125 5.20 8.61 -2.47
CA LEU A 125 6.14 8.69 -1.37
C LEU A 125 7.07 9.91 -1.49
N ASN A 126 7.52 10.23 -2.71
CA ASN A 126 8.35 11.42 -2.94
C ASN A 126 7.58 12.71 -2.68
N GLU A 127 6.32 12.81 -3.12
CA GLU A 127 5.42 13.93 -2.83
C GLU A 127 5.28 14.11 -1.30
N LEU A 128 4.99 13.04 -0.57
CA LEU A 128 4.88 13.09 0.90
C LEU A 128 6.19 13.55 1.57
N ILE A 129 7.34 13.04 1.14
CA ILE A 129 8.63 13.43 1.71
C ILE A 129 8.89 14.93 1.50
N GLN A 130 8.54 15.45 0.33
CA GLN A 130 8.65 16.87 0.03
C GLN A 130 7.76 17.71 0.95
N ASP A 131 6.48 17.36 1.07
CA ASP A 131 5.51 18.08 1.90
C ASP A 131 5.92 18.10 3.39
N LEU A 132 6.46 16.99 3.89
CA LEU A 132 6.96 16.90 5.25
C LEU A 132 8.21 17.77 5.46
N SER A 133 9.11 17.86 4.47
CA SER A 133 10.30 18.69 4.55
C SER A 133 9.98 20.19 4.54
N ASP A 134 8.95 20.59 3.79
CA ASP A 134 8.49 21.99 3.72
C ASP A 134 7.76 22.42 5.01
N THR A 135 7.23 21.47 5.78
CA THR A 135 6.55 21.73 7.07
C THR A 135 7.53 21.93 8.23
N ASP A 136 8.74 21.38 8.14
CA ASP A 136 9.81 21.50 9.15
C ASP A 136 10.75 22.71 8.91
N SER A 137 10.49 23.49 7.85
CA SER A 137 11.28 24.67 7.40
C SER A 137 10.70 25.99 7.92
#